data_AF-A0A4Y9F7N6-F1
#
_entry.id   AF-A0A4Y9F7N6-F1
#
_cell.length_a   1.000
_cell.length_b   1.000
_cell.length_c   1.000
_cell.angle_alpha   90.00
_cell.angle_beta   90.00
_cell.angle_gamma   90.00
#
_symmetry.space_group_name_H-M   'P 1'
#
loop_
_entity.id
_entity.type
_entity.pdbx_description
1 polymer ?
#
loop_
_entity_poly.entity_id
_entity_poly.type
_entity_poly.pdbx_seq_one_letter_code
_entity_poly.pdbx_strand_id
1 'polypeptide(L)'
;LDVNADPYGLALAVVNPDGSLRRHLTLSLEEVDRAKNRGAKEIALWRMAHQIVSLAQEEGVAIATERLKHLPKGRRGDGSGRRFRRQAHRFAYRSLLGKVHALARRRGIQSLEVNPQDTSTIGMLKYAPLLSLSKDVAAAYVIGRRALGFREEIPKPLKALLQDPSFHDRTRRFYEGRIAQLKERHREEKNPYLRRRLRRELAQMRKALVTLPSLQGEPGGPAGSTAGRNPQGIHAWRALRVGLFLPLLGRKVPRDLSPLKPILLGSWEGWKRGLDPHPGGGSAATDAHLRVGVGSGG
;
A
#
# COMPACT_ATOMS: atom_id res chain seq x y z
N LEU A 1 -11.29 -2.13 9.89
CA LEU A 1 -10.27 -3.21 10.02
C LEU A 1 -9.61 -3.42 8.67
N ASP A 2 -8.30 -3.17 8.59
CA ASP A 2 -7.46 -3.64 7.48
C ASP A 2 -6.66 -4.86 7.93
N VAL A 3 -6.74 -5.94 7.16
CA VAL A 3 -6.06 -7.21 7.46
C VAL A 3 -4.73 -7.35 6.75
N ASN A 4 -4.38 -6.46 5.81
CA ASN A 4 -3.19 -6.62 4.97
C ASN A 4 -1.99 -5.80 5.47
N ALA A 5 -1.80 -5.71 6.80
CA ALA A 5 -0.71 -4.92 7.37
C ALA A 5 0.68 -5.55 7.16
N ASP A 6 1.73 -4.71 7.08
CA ASP A 6 3.14 -5.11 7.03
C ASP A 6 3.95 -4.32 8.08
N PRO A 7 4.50 -4.94 9.15
CA PRO A 7 4.63 -6.39 9.41
C PRO A 7 3.32 -7.15 9.61
N TYR A 8 3.39 -8.48 9.66
CA TYR A 8 2.21 -9.36 9.64
C TYR A 8 1.27 -9.10 10.83
N GLY A 9 0.19 -8.39 10.55
CA GLY A 9 -0.74 -7.92 11.58
C GLY A 9 -2.04 -7.41 10.99
N LEU A 10 -2.79 -6.74 11.85
CA LEU A 10 -4.07 -6.10 11.57
C LEU A 10 -3.97 -4.64 11.98
N ALA A 11 -4.51 -3.76 11.16
CA ALA A 11 -4.66 -2.36 11.51
C ALA A 11 -6.13 -2.06 11.81
N LEU A 12 -6.35 -1.42 12.96
CA LEU A 12 -7.66 -1.04 13.46
C LEU A 12 -7.72 0.48 13.59
N ALA A 13 -8.84 1.05 13.16
CA ALA A 13 -9.17 2.45 13.31
C ALA A 13 -10.65 2.54 13.72
N VAL A 14 -10.90 3.29 14.78
CA VAL A 14 -12.23 3.63 15.27
C VAL A 14 -12.54 5.03 14.76
N VAL A 15 -13.70 5.17 14.13
CA VAL A 15 -14.10 6.37 13.39
C VAL A 15 -15.38 6.91 14.01
N ASN A 16 -15.39 8.19 14.32
CA ASN A 16 -16.56 8.88 14.84
C ASN A 16 -17.63 9.05 13.74
N PRO A 17 -18.90 9.32 14.10
CA PRO A 17 -19.97 9.56 13.11
C PRO A 17 -19.68 10.71 12.13
N ASP A 18 -18.93 11.74 12.55
CA ASP A 18 -18.44 12.84 11.69
C ASP A 18 -17.30 12.44 10.75
N GLY A 19 -16.85 11.19 10.85
CA GLY A 19 -15.77 10.62 10.07
C GLY A 19 -14.38 10.86 10.66
N SER A 20 -14.22 11.59 11.77
CA SER A 20 -12.92 11.82 12.40
C SER A 20 -12.34 10.54 13.01
N LEU A 21 -11.01 10.47 13.12
CA LEU A 21 -10.32 9.35 13.75
C LEU A 21 -10.42 9.48 15.27
N ARG A 22 -11.04 8.51 15.94
CA ARG A 22 -11.13 8.47 17.41
C ARG A 22 -9.95 7.76 18.03
N ARG A 23 -9.64 6.56 17.54
CA ARG A 23 -8.62 5.67 18.09
C ARG A 23 -8.04 4.81 16.99
N HIS A 24 -6.78 4.41 17.12
CA HIS A 24 -6.21 3.38 16.27
C HIS A 24 -5.30 2.45 17.07
N LEU A 25 -5.09 1.25 16.56
CA LEU A 25 -4.19 0.27 17.12
C LEU A 25 -3.78 -0.75 16.06
N THR A 26 -2.67 -1.44 16.32
CA THR A 26 -2.16 -2.52 15.47
C THR A 26 -2.09 -3.79 16.28
N LEU A 27 -2.64 -4.89 15.75
CA LEU A 27 -2.57 -6.21 16.38
C LEU A 27 -1.62 -7.09 15.59
N SER A 28 -0.63 -7.69 16.26
CA SER A 28 0.32 -8.61 15.63
C SER A 28 -0.33 -9.97 15.35
N LEU A 29 -0.05 -10.54 14.18
CA LEU A 29 -0.41 -11.92 13.83
C LEU A 29 0.81 -12.86 13.88
N GLU A 30 1.92 -12.44 14.47
CA GLU A 30 3.13 -13.28 14.56
C GLU A 30 2.88 -14.61 15.23
N GLU A 31 2.02 -14.67 16.25
CA GLU A 31 1.68 -15.93 16.92
C GLU A 31 1.00 -16.92 15.97
N VAL A 32 0.20 -16.42 15.02
CA VAL A 32 -0.42 -17.27 13.98
C VAL A 32 0.65 -17.82 13.03
N ASP A 33 1.71 -17.05 12.74
CA ASP A 33 2.82 -17.52 11.89
C ASP A 33 3.72 -18.52 12.64
N ARG A 34 3.95 -18.31 13.94
CA ARG A 34 4.77 -19.15 14.82
C ARG A 34 4.08 -20.43 15.30
N ALA A 35 2.75 -20.50 15.20
CA ALA A 35 1.98 -21.64 15.68
C ALA A 35 2.40 -22.97 15.00
N LYS A 36 2.72 -23.97 15.84
CA LYS A 36 3.35 -25.24 15.44
C LYS A 36 2.48 -26.14 14.56
N ASN A 37 1.15 -26.11 14.75
CA ASN A 37 0.22 -26.98 14.04
C ASN A 37 -1.09 -26.24 13.69
N ARG A 38 -1.98 -26.91 12.95
CA ARG A 38 -3.26 -26.32 12.49
C ARG A 38 -4.18 -25.95 13.65
N GLY A 39 -4.27 -26.78 14.70
CA GLY A 39 -5.10 -26.50 15.87
C GLY A 39 -4.66 -25.23 16.62
N ALA A 40 -3.36 -25.10 16.89
CA ALA A 40 -2.79 -23.91 17.51
C ALA A 40 -3.03 -22.64 16.68
N LYS A 41 -2.95 -22.73 15.35
CA LYS A 41 -3.30 -21.62 14.45
C LYS A 41 -4.76 -21.21 14.58
N GLU A 42 -5.68 -22.18 14.61
CA GLU A 42 -7.11 -21.91 14.77
C GLU A 42 -7.43 -21.24 16.11
N ILE A 43 -6.80 -21.69 17.20
CA ILE A 43 -6.93 -21.07 18.53
C ILE A 43 -6.46 -19.62 18.50
N ALA A 44 -5.27 -19.35 17.96
CA ALA A 44 -4.73 -18.00 17.85
C ALA A 44 -5.64 -17.08 17.00
N LEU A 45 -6.20 -17.61 15.90
CA LEU A 45 -7.15 -16.86 15.06
C LEU A 45 -8.46 -16.56 15.81
N TRP A 46 -8.99 -17.50 16.58
CA TRP A 46 -10.18 -17.29 17.40
C TRP A 46 -9.94 -16.25 18.50
N ARG A 47 -8.80 -16.33 19.20
CA ARG A 47 -8.43 -15.32 20.21
C ARG A 47 -8.35 -13.93 19.60
N MET A 48 -7.75 -13.81 18.41
CA MET A 48 -7.68 -12.54 17.69
C MET A 48 -9.06 -12.04 17.26
N ALA A 49 -9.94 -12.92 16.79
CA ALA A 49 -11.32 -12.56 16.47
C ALA A 49 -12.10 -12.08 17.70
N HIS A 50 -11.95 -12.75 18.85
CA HIS A 50 -12.52 -12.31 20.12
C HIS A 50 -12.03 -10.93 20.54
N GLN A 51 -10.72 -10.67 20.43
CA GLN A 51 -10.16 -9.37 20.76
C GLN A 51 -10.75 -8.24 19.89
N ILE A 52 -10.91 -8.46 18.58
CA ILE A 52 -11.49 -7.47 17.66
C ILE A 52 -12.96 -7.21 17.99
N VAL A 53 -13.75 -8.26 18.22
CA VAL A 53 -15.18 -8.12 18.48
C VAL A 53 -15.45 -7.54 19.87
N SER A 54 -14.67 -7.93 20.89
CA SER A 54 -14.75 -7.30 22.22
C SER A 54 -14.41 -5.81 22.14
N LEU A 55 -13.35 -5.42 21.42
CA LEU A 55 -13.04 -4.01 21.21
C LEU A 55 -14.20 -3.27 20.54
N ALA A 56 -14.81 -3.84 19.49
CA ALA A 56 -15.94 -3.21 18.83
C ALA A 56 -17.15 -3.04 19.77
N GLN A 57 -17.36 -4.00 20.67
CA GLN A 57 -18.41 -3.97 21.69
C GLN A 57 -18.15 -2.88 22.74
N GLU A 58 -16.93 -2.83 23.29
CA GLU A 58 -16.50 -1.81 24.26
C GLU A 58 -16.62 -0.39 23.68
N GLU A 59 -16.23 -0.24 22.42
CA GLU A 59 -16.26 1.03 21.70
C GLU A 59 -17.67 1.42 21.20
N GLY A 60 -18.64 0.49 21.26
CA GLY A 60 -20.01 0.70 20.78
C GLY A 60 -20.09 0.92 19.27
N VAL A 61 -19.27 0.23 18.47
CA VAL A 61 -19.16 0.46 17.01
C VAL A 61 -19.41 -0.79 16.17
N ALA A 62 -19.87 -0.57 14.94
CA ALA A 62 -19.92 -1.61 13.91
C ALA A 62 -18.52 -1.97 13.37
N ILE A 63 -18.37 -3.17 12.83
CA ILE A 63 -17.11 -3.65 12.26
C ILE A 63 -17.11 -3.53 10.74
N ALA A 64 -16.31 -2.61 10.21
CA ALA A 64 -16.08 -2.46 8.78
C ALA A 64 -14.82 -3.23 8.30
N THR A 65 -14.99 -4.03 7.25
CA THR A 65 -13.91 -4.79 6.59
C THR A 65 -13.94 -4.58 5.09
N GLU A 66 -12.80 -4.74 4.42
CA GLU A 66 -12.76 -4.79 2.95
C GLU A 66 -13.29 -6.11 2.40
N ARG A 67 -13.97 -6.05 1.24
CA ARG A 67 -14.24 -7.25 0.45
C ARG A 67 -12.93 -7.87 -0.02
N LEU A 68 -12.70 -9.13 0.32
CA LEU A 68 -11.50 -9.86 -0.13
C LEU A 68 -11.49 -10.04 -1.65
N LYS A 69 -10.59 -9.34 -2.33
CA LYS A 69 -10.29 -9.62 -3.75
C LYS A 69 -9.44 -10.90 -3.87
N HIS A 70 -9.70 -11.69 -4.90
CA HIS A 70 -8.82 -12.80 -5.27
C HIS A 70 -7.48 -12.23 -5.76
N LEU A 71 -6.47 -12.22 -4.89
CA LEU A 71 -5.12 -11.85 -5.26
C LEU A 71 -4.40 -13.08 -5.86
N PRO A 72 -3.75 -12.95 -7.03
CA PRO A 72 -2.94 -14.02 -7.59
C PRO A 72 -1.77 -14.30 -6.63
N LYS A 73 -1.67 -15.54 -6.15
CA LYS A 73 -0.70 -15.91 -5.11
C LYS A 73 0.75 -16.00 -5.61
N GLY A 74 0.93 -15.92 -6.93
CA GLY A 74 2.21 -16.13 -7.62
C GLY A 74 2.63 -17.61 -7.61
N ARG A 75 3.64 -17.94 -8.41
CA ARG A 75 4.24 -19.29 -8.49
C ARG A 75 5.76 -19.22 -8.36
N ARG A 76 6.43 -20.32 -8.02
CA ARG A 76 7.90 -20.39 -8.06
C ARG A 76 8.36 -20.20 -9.52
N GLY A 77 9.48 -19.49 -9.75
CA GLY A 77 10.05 -19.25 -11.09
C GLY A 77 9.35 -18.18 -11.94
N ASP A 78 8.05 -17.99 -11.77
CA ASP A 78 7.53 -16.76 -11.23
C ASP A 78 8.20 -15.42 -11.60
N GLY A 79 8.96 -14.87 -10.64
CA GLY A 79 9.45 -13.48 -10.61
C GLY A 79 8.80 -12.62 -9.51
N SER A 80 7.77 -13.11 -8.82
CA SER A 80 7.08 -12.43 -7.70
C SER A 80 7.92 -12.33 -6.42
N GLY A 81 8.94 -13.17 -6.27
CA GLY A 81 9.78 -13.24 -5.08
C GLY A 81 9.17 -14.07 -3.92
N ARG A 82 10.03 -14.59 -3.05
CA ARG A 82 9.63 -15.47 -1.93
C ARG A 82 8.73 -14.75 -0.93
N ARG A 83 9.05 -13.50 -0.59
CA ARG A 83 8.30 -12.69 0.40
C ARG A 83 6.85 -12.48 -0.02
N PHE A 84 6.60 -12.08 -1.26
CA PHE A 84 5.26 -11.89 -1.80
C PHE A 84 4.45 -13.20 -1.74
N ARG A 85 5.00 -14.31 -2.23
CA ARG A 85 4.29 -15.60 -2.19
C ARG A 85 3.99 -16.04 -0.76
N ARG A 86 4.93 -15.86 0.17
CA ARG A 86 4.69 -16.16 1.59
C ARG A 86 3.50 -15.37 2.11
N GLN A 87 3.42 -14.07 1.83
CA GLN A 87 2.31 -13.21 2.23
C GLN A 87 0.99 -13.59 1.55
N ALA A 88 1.00 -13.80 0.24
CA ALA A 88 -0.20 -14.10 -0.55
C ALA A 88 -0.78 -15.50 -0.27
N HIS A 89 0.04 -16.43 0.22
CA HIS A 89 -0.39 -17.76 0.66
C HIS A 89 -0.82 -17.81 2.14
N ARG A 90 -0.86 -16.68 2.86
CA ARG A 90 -1.33 -16.67 4.25
C ARG A 90 -2.83 -16.98 4.30
N PHE A 91 -3.15 -18.19 4.75
CA PHE A 91 -4.52 -18.70 4.98
C PHE A 91 -5.30 -17.86 6.01
N ALA A 92 -4.57 -17.22 6.93
CA ALA A 92 -5.13 -16.57 8.09
C ALA A 92 -6.12 -15.45 7.77
N TYR A 93 -5.93 -14.64 6.73
CA TYR A 93 -6.77 -13.45 6.52
C TYR A 93 -8.23 -13.80 6.24
N ARG A 94 -8.47 -14.72 5.30
CA ARG A 94 -9.83 -15.19 4.99
C ARG A 94 -10.45 -15.93 6.17
N SER A 95 -9.67 -16.78 6.84
CA SER A 95 -10.12 -17.52 8.02
C SER A 95 -10.49 -16.58 9.17
N LEU A 96 -9.67 -15.56 9.43
CA LEU A 96 -9.87 -14.56 10.47
C LEU A 96 -11.11 -13.71 10.20
N LEU A 97 -11.26 -13.17 8.99
CA LEU A 97 -12.43 -12.36 8.65
C LEU A 97 -13.73 -13.15 8.80
N GLY A 98 -13.74 -14.42 8.35
CA GLY A 98 -14.89 -15.30 8.56
C GLY A 98 -15.22 -15.51 10.04
N LYS A 99 -14.21 -15.68 10.90
CA LYS A 99 -14.39 -15.78 12.37
C LYS A 99 -14.90 -14.49 12.98
N VAL A 100 -14.33 -13.34 12.60
CA VAL A 100 -14.77 -12.01 13.06
C VAL A 100 -16.23 -11.79 12.68
N HIS A 101 -16.63 -12.04 11.44
CA HIS A 101 -18.01 -11.89 11.00
C HIS A 101 -18.96 -12.84 11.71
N ALA A 102 -18.57 -14.11 11.89
CA ALA A 102 -19.38 -15.08 12.61
C ALA A 102 -19.58 -14.69 14.09
N LEU A 103 -18.52 -14.23 14.74
CA LEU A 103 -18.56 -13.81 16.14
C LEU A 103 -19.33 -12.49 16.33
N ALA A 104 -19.14 -11.52 15.43
CA ALA A 104 -19.88 -10.27 15.43
C ALA A 104 -21.39 -10.52 15.34
N ARG A 105 -21.83 -11.39 14.41
CA ARG A 105 -23.24 -11.80 14.31
C ARG A 105 -23.78 -12.40 15.60
N ARG A 106 -23.01 -13.29 16.24
CA ARG A 106 -23.42 -13.92 17.52
C ARG A 106 -23.54 -12.91 18.67
N ARG A 107 -22.78 -11.82 18.65
CA ARG A 107 -22.82 -10.76 19.67
C ARG A 107 -23.72 -9.58 19.29
N GLY A 108 -24.51 -9.68 18.23
CA GLY A 108 -25.36 -8.59 17.77
C GLY A 108 -24.62 -7.37 17.23
N ILE A 109 -23.33 -7.51 16.88
CA ILE A 109 -22.52 -6.42 16.31
C ILE A 109 -22.64 -6.46 14.79
N GLN A 110 -23.06 -5.33 14.22
CA GLN A 110 -23.16 -5.18 12.77
C GLN A 110 -21.77 -5.28 12.12
N SER A 111 -21.68 -6.02 11.03
CA SER A 111 -20.47 -6.07 10.20
C SER A 111 -20.77 -5.71 8.76
N LEU A 112 -19.94 -4.84 8.18
CA LEU A 112 -20.13 -4.25 6.87
C LEU A 112 -18.91 -4.53 5.99
N GLU A 113 -19.15 -4.92 4.74
CA GLU A 113 -18.10 -5.09 3.74
C GLU A 113 -18.08 -3.95 2.73
N VAL A 114 -17.01 -3.16 2.76
CA VAL A 114 -16.81 -2.03 1.85
C VAL A 114 -16.00 -2.43 0.60
N ASN A 115 -16.17 -1.65 -0.48
CA ASN A 115 -15.34 -1.80 -1.67
C ASN A 115 -13.85 -1.57 -1.30
N PRO A 116 -12.91 -2.49 -1.61
CA PRO A 116 -11.47 -2.34 -1.32
C PRO A 116 -10.74 -1.40 -2.28
N GLN A 117 -11.45 -0.70 -3.16
CA GLN A 117 -10.83 0.11 -4.20
C GLN A 117 -10.06 1.29 -3.61
N ASP A 118 -8.76 1.30 -3.91
CA ASP A 118 -7.80 2.38 -3.65
C ASP A 118 -7.70 2.82 -2.17
N THR A 119 -8.19 2.03 -1.22
CA THR A 119 -8.16 2.30 0.23
C THR A 119 -6.73 2.55 0.74
N SER A 120 -5.78 1.67 0.38
CA SER A 120 -4.38 1.86 0.76
C SER A 120 -3.78 3.09 0.10
N THR A 121 -4.13 3.37 -1.17
CA THR A 121 -3.60 4.53 -1.90
C THR A 121 -4.10 5.84 -1.29
N ILE A 122 -5.40 5.93 -1.01
CA ILE A 122 -6.02 7.07 -0.32
C ILE A 122 -5.41 7.23 1.07
N GLY A 123 -5.34 6.13 1.83
CA GLY A 123 -4.74 6.12 3.18
C GLY A 123 -3.32 6.68 3.17
N MET A 124 -2.47 6.19 2.26
CA MET A 124 -1.08 6.65 2.17
C MET A 124 -0.92 8.09 1.68
N LEU A 125 -1.74 8.55 0.72
CA LEU A 125 -1.59 9.88 0.12
C LEU A 125 -2.27 10.98 0.92
N LYS A 126 -3.34 10.68 1.65
CA LYS A 126 -4.15 11.65 2.39
C LYS A 126 -3.90 11.55 3.89
N TYR A 127 -4.18 10.40 4.50
CA TYR A 127 -4.31 10.32 5.95
C TYR A 127 -3.02 9.97 6.70
N ALA A 128 -2.19 9.08 6.15
CA ALA A 128 -0.91 8.74 6.75
C ALA A 128 -0.01 9.97 6.99
N PRO A 129 0.24 10.85 6.00
CA PRO A 129 1.01 12.07 6.22
C PRO A 129 0.32 13.12 7.10
N LEU A 130 -1.01 13.29 6.97
CA LEU A 130 -1.74 14.32 7.72
C LEU A 130 -1.88 13.99 9.21
N LEU A 131 -2.16 12.72 9.50
CA LEU A 131 -2.47 12.24 10.85
C LEU A 131 -1.30 11.45 11.47
N SER A 132 -0.12 11.45 10.83
CA SER A 132 1.07 10.71 11.28
C SER A 132 0.82 9.22 11.51
N LEU A 133 0.00 8.60 10.66
CA LEU A 133 -0.39 7.19 10.77
C LEU A 133 0.51 6.30 9.91
N SER A 134 0.61 5.03 10.29
CA SER A 134 1.14 4.02 9.37
C SER A 134 0.21 3.86 8.16
N LYS A 135 0.76 3.43 7.03
CA LYS A 135 -0.02 3.17 5.80
C LYS A 135 -1.21 2.24 6.03
N ASP A 136 -1.06 1.25 6.91
CA ASP A 136 -2.04 0.20 7.16
C ASP A 136 -3.15 0.73 8.07
N VAL A 137 -2.79 1.53 9.10
CA VAL A 137 -3.77 2.23 9.94
C VAL A 137 -4.54 3.28 9.14
N ALA A 138 -3.86 4.01 8.26
CA ALA A 138 -4.52 4.96 7.37
C ALA A 138 -5.49 4.25 6.39
N ALA A 139 -5.15 3.05 5.91
CA ALA A 139 -6.07 2.23 5.12
C ALA A 139 -7.29 1.78 5.95
N ALA A 140 -7.07 1.31 7.18
CA ALA A 140 -8.14 0.96 8.12
C ALA A 140 -9.09 2.14 8.41
N TYR A 141 -8.54 3.36 8.49
CA TYR A 141 -9.31 4.58 8.66
C TYR A 141 -10.19 4.88 7.45
N VAL A 142 -9.66 4.77 6.23
CA VAL A 142 -10.44 4.91 4.98
C VAL A 142 -11.58 3.89 4.91
N ILE A 143 -11.34 2.65 5.33
CA ILE A 143 -12.37 1.60 5.40
C ILE A 143 -13.52 2.02 6.33
N GLY A 144 -13.19 2.51 7.53
CA GLY A 144 -14.18 2.98 8.50
C GLY A 144 -14.99 4.16 7.97
N ARG A 145 -14.32 5.19 7.44
CA ARG A 145 -14.99 6.34 6.80
C ARG A 145 -15.92 5.92 5.67
N ARG A 146 -15.49 4.98 4.82
CA ARG A 146 -16.30 4.46 3.71
C ARG A 146 -17.54 3.69 4.19
N ALA A 147 -17.44 2.96 5.29
CA ALA A 147 -18.58 2.26 5.89
C ALA A 147 -19.64 3.22 6.45
N LEU A 148 -19.21 4.40 6.90
CA LEU A 148 -20.09 5.50 7.31
C LEU A 148 -20.65 6.31 6.12
N GLY A 149 -20.31 5.96 4.87
CA GLY A 149 -20.79 6.63 3.67
C GLY A 149 -19.95 7.82 3.19
N PHE A 150 -18.84 8.14 3.85
CA PHE A 150 -17.95 9.21 3.38
C PHE A 150 -17.29 8.87 2.05
N ARG A 151 -17.30 9.85 1.13
CA ARG A 151 -16.58 9.79 -0.14
C ARG A 151 -15.21 10.47 0.01
N GLU A 152 -14.20 9.86 -0.58
CA GLU A 152 -12.82 10.33 -0.46
C GLU A 152 -12.43 11.17 -1.68
N GLU A 153 -12.32 12.47 -1.46
CA GLU A 153 -11.85 13.43 -2.44
C GLU A 153 -10.36 13.72 -2.31
N ILE A 154 -9.74 14.03 -3.45
CA ILE A 154 -8.35 14.45 -3.54
C ILE A 154 -8.20 15.84 -2.90
N PRO A 155 -7.30 16.02 -1.92
CA PRO A 155 -6.99 17.32 -1.33
C PRO A 155 -6.63 18.38 -2.39
N LYS A 156 -7.08 19.63 -2.19
CA LYS A 156 -6.80 20.74 -3.13
C LYS A 156 -5.32 20.86 -3.51
N PRO A 157 -4.35 20.76 -2.59
CA PRO A 157 -2.94 20.84 -2.98
C PRO A 157 -2.47 19.70 -3.88
N LEU A 158 -3.01 18.49 -3.68
CA LEU A 158 -2.73 17.37 -4.58
C LEU A 158 -3.43 17.55 -5.94
N LYS A 159 -4.61 18.16 -5.99
CA LYS A 159 -5.26 18.52 -7.26
C LYS A 159 -4.43 19.56 -8.03
N ALA A 160 -3.91 20.58 -7.36
CA ALA A 160 -3.02 21.56 -7.98
C ALA A 160 -1.76 20.91 -8.56
N LEU A 161 -1.19 19.94 -7.83
CA LEU A 161 -0.05 19.16 -8.33
C LEU A 161 -0.38 18.34 -9.58
N LEU A 162 -1.61 17.83 -9.70
CA LEU A 162 -2.09 17.15 -10.91
C LEU A 162 -2.28 18.08 -12.10
N GLN A 163 -2.36 19.38 -11.88
CA GLN A 163 -2.53 20.37 -12.94
C GLN A 163 -1.21 21.01 -13.35
N ASP A 164 -0.14 20.80 -12.59
CA ASP A 164 1.19 21.35 -12.83
C ASP A 164 1.91 20.63 -14.00
N PRO A 165 2.16 21.30 -15.13
CA PRO A 165 2.88 20.70 -16.26
C PRO A 165 4.30 20.27 -15.90
N SER A 166 4.98 21.00 -15.01
CA SER A 166 6.34 20.67 -14.58
C SER A 166 6.39 19.35 -13.80
N PHE A 167 5.35 19.09 -13.00
CA PHE A 167 5.15 17.82 -12.30
C PHE A 167 5.01 16.65 -13.29
N HIS A 168 4.21 16.84 -14.34
CA HIS A 168 4.01 15.85 -15.38
C HIS A 168 5.28 15.53 -16.15
N ASP A 169 5.98 16.56 -16.61
CA ASP A 169 7.18 16.40 -17.43
C ASP A 169 8.29 15.71 -16.66
N ARG A 170 8.52 16.09 -15.40
CA ARG A 170 9.55 15.43 -14.59
C ARG A 170 9.18 13.98 -14.29
N THR A 171 7.93 13.71 -13.95
CA THR A 171 7.45 12.34 -13.67
C THR A 171 7.59 11.46 -14.92
N ARG A 172 7.21 11.98 -16.09
CA ARG A 172 7.35 11.31 -17.38
C ARG A 172 8.81 10.98 -17.67
N ARG A 173 9.70 11.98 -17.62
CA ARG A 173 11.15 11.81 -17.83
C ARG A 173 11.75 10.78 -16.89
N PHE A 174 11.35 10.78 -15.61
CA PHE A 174 11.79 9.79 -14.64
C PHE A 174 11.45 8.36 -15.09
N TYR A 175 10.20 8.10 -15.49
CA TYR A 175 9.76 6.77 -15.91
C TYR A 175 10.38 6.35 -17.24
N GLU A 176 10.51 7.25 -18.21
CA GLU A 176 11.17 6.99 -19.49
C GLU A 176 12.64 6.61 -19.29
N GLY A 177 13.38 7.38 -18.48
CA GLY A 177 14.76 7.08 -18.11
C GLY A 177 14.89 5.74 -17.39
N ARG A 178 14.00 5.44 -16.43
CA ARG A 178 14.00 4.15 -15.73
C ARG A 178 13.69 2.98 -16.66
N ILE A 179 12.80 3.15 -17.64
CA ILE A 179 12.50 2.14 -18.65
C ILE A 179 13.73 1.88 -19.53
N ALA A 180 14.44 2.93 -19.96
CA ALA A 180 15.66 2.79 -20.75
C ALA A 180 16.73 1.99 -19.98
N GLN A 181 17.00 2.37 -18.73
CA GLN A 181 17.94 1.66 -17.86
C GLN A 181 17.56 0.18 -17.65
N LEU A 182 16.27 -0.12 -17.42
CA LEU A 182 15.80 -1.50 -17.24
C LEU A 182 15.90 -2.32 -18.54
N LYS A 183 15.75 -1.71 -19.71
CA LYS A 183 15.92 -2.38 -21.01
C LYS A 183 17.37 -2.79 -21.22
N GLU A 184 18.31 -1.90 -20.94
CA GLU A 184 19.75 -2.15 -21.04
C GLU A 184 20.17 -3.30 -20.10
N ARG A 185 19.85 -3.19 -18.81
CA ARG A 185 20.10 -4.26 -17.83
C ARG A 185 19.48 -5.60 -18.23
N HIS A 186 18.29 -5.59 -18.83
CA HIS A 186 17.64 -6.83 -19.30
C HIS A 186 18.33 -7.45 -20.52
N ARG A 187 19.02 -6.66 -21.35
CA ARG A 187 19.81 -7.15 -22.50
C ARG A 187 21.10 -7.82 -22.04
N GLU A 188 21.77 -7.23 -21.05
CA GLU A 188 23.04 -7.72 -20.50
C GLU A 188 22.86 -8.92 -19.56
N GLU A 189 21.72 -9.00 -18.87
CA GLU A 189 21.46 -10.05 -17.89
C GLU A 189 21.31 -11.45 -18.52
N LYS A 190 22.28 -12.31 -18.23
CA LYS A 190 22.30 -13.72 -18.67
C LYS A 190 21.47 -14.62 -17.75
N ASN A 191 21.30 -14.28 -16.47
CA ASN A 191 20.57 -15.11 -15.53
C ASN A 191 19.05 -15.09 -15.83
N PRO A 192 18.42 -16.25 -16.12
CA PRO A 192 17.02 -16.31 -16.52
C PRO A 192 16.06 -15.82 -15.41
N TYR A 193 16.41 -15.99 -14.13
CA TYR A 193 15.57 -15.56 -13.02
C TYR A 193 15.61 -14.03 -12.83
N LEU A 194 16.78 -13.43 -12.90
CA LEU A 194 16.95 -11.98 -12.82
C LEU A 194 16.34 -11.30 -14.05
N ARG A 195 16.49 -11.90 -15.23
CA ARG A 195 15.85 -11.42 -16.46
C ARG A 195 14.31 -11.42 -16.37
N ARG A 196 13.70 -12.44 -15.76
CA ARG A 196 12.24 -12.45 -15.48
C ARG A 196 11.81 -11.36 -14.49
N ARG A 197 12.64 -11.07 -13.48
CA ARG A 197 12.40 -9.97 -12.52
C ARG A 197 12.47 -8.61 -13.22
N LEU A 198 13.50 -8.37 -14.03
CA LEU A 198 13.66 -7.14 -14.81
C LEU A 198 12.50 -6.94 -15.79
N ARG A 199 12.06 -8.00 -16.48
CA ARG A 199 10.88 -7.96 -17.35
C ARG A 199 9.62 -7.53 -16.61
N ARG A 200 9.39 -8.07 -15.40
CA ARG A 200 8.27 -7.64 -14.53
C ARG A 200 8.38 -6.18 -14.13
N GLU A 201 9.58 -5.73 -13.76
CA GLU A 201 9.81 -4.35 -13.37
C GLU A 201 9.58 -3.39 -14.53
N LEU A 202 10.06 -3.73 -15.73
CA LEU A 202 9.84 -2.98 -16.96
C LEU A 202 8.34 -2.89 -17.30
N ALA A 203 7.60 -3.99 -17.18
CA ALA A 203 6.15 -4.00 -17.36
C ALA A 203 5.43 -3.08 -16.35
N GLN A 204 5.90 -3.06 -15.08
CA GLN A 204 5.37 -2.13 -14.07
C GLN A 204 5.65 -0.67 -14.42
N MET A 205 6.86 -0.33 -14.88
CA MET A 205 7.21 1.05 -15.26
C MET A 205 6.40 1.51 -16.48
N ARG A 206 6.21 0.65 -17.48
CA ARG A 206 5.33 0.94 -18.63
C ARG A 206 3.89 1.18 -18.19
N LYS A 207 3.36 0.36 -17.28
CA LYS A 207 2.02 0.55 -16.73
C LYS A 207 1.89 1.87 -15.96
N ALA A 208 2.92 2.25 -15.20
CA ALA A 208 2.99 3.54 -14.52
C ALA A 208 2.91 4.69 -15.54
N LEU A 209 3.70 4.65 -16.62
CA LEU A 209 3.68 5.66 -17.67
C LEU A 209 2.30 5.82 -18.32
N VAL A 210 1.61 4.71 -18.59
CA VAL A 210 0.22 4.70 -19.11
C VAL A 210 -0.81 5.25 -18.10
N THR A 211 -0.49 5.24 -16.81
CA THR A 211 -1.37 5.79 -15.75
C THR A 211 -1.21 7.32 -15.61
N LEU A 212 -0.09 7.89 -16.06
CA LEU A 212 0.19 9.34 -15.94
C LEU A 212 -0.76 10.25 -16.72
N PRO A 213 -1.27 9.92 -17.92
CA PRO A 213 -2.27 10.76 -18.60
C PRO A 213 -3.54 10.98 -17.76
N SER A 214 -3.84 10.10 -16.80
CA SER A 214 -4.93 10.31 -15.85
C SER A 214 -4.69 11.47 -14.85
N LEU A 215 -3.52 12.11 -14.88
CA LEU A 215 -3.24 13.33 -14.14
C LEU A 215 -3.89 14.56 -14.81
N GLN A 216 -4.10 14.55 -16.14
CA GLN A 216 -4.62 15.68 -16.92
C GLN A 216 -6.16 15.77 -16.97
N GLY A 217 -6.88 14.82 -16.38
CA GLY A 217 -8.35 14.83 -16.37
C GLY A 217 -8.91 15.75 -15.28
N GLU A 218 -9.96 16.52 -15.61
CA GLU A 218 -10.68 17.36 -14.64
C GLU A 218 -11.19 16.53 -13.44
N PRO A 219 -10.86 16.90 -12.19
CA PRO A 219 -11.39 16.24 -11.02
C PRO A 219 -12.74 16.84 -10.61
N GLY A 220 -13.79 16.66 -11.42
CA GLY A 220 -15.16 17.01 -11.04
C GLY A 220 -16.18 17.09 -12.18
N GLY A 221 -17.22 16.26 -12.14
CA GLY A 221 -18.43 16.39 -12.96
C GLY A 221 -19.52 15.42 -12.47
N PRO A 222 -20.81 15.84 -12.43
CA PRO A 222 -21.79 15.30 -11.48
C PRO A 222 -22.38 13.95 -11.87
N ALA A 223 -23.04 13.36 -10.88
CA ALA A 223 -23.77 12.10 -10.92
C ALA A 223 -24.61 11.92 -12.20
N GLY A 224 -24.17 11.02 -13.07
CA GLY A 224 -24.92 10.54 -14.21
C GLY A 224 -24.58 9.08 -14.43
N SER A 225 -25.60 8.23 -14.35
CA SER A 225 -25.55 6.80 -14.63
C SER A 225 -24.71 6.49 -15.87
N THR A 226 -23.65 5.70 -15.71
CA THR A 226 -23.10 4.94 -16.84
C THR A 226 -22.71 3.55 -16.35
N ALA A 227 -23.49 2.56 -16.78
CA ALA A 227 -23.10 1.17 -16.77
C ALA A 227 -21.68 1.03 -17.37
N GLY A 228 -20.71 0.60 -16.55
CA GLY A 228 -19.44 0.07 -17.04
C GLY A 228 -18.24 1.02 -17.20
N ARG A 229 -18.32 2.33 -16.89
CA ARG A 229 -17.12 3.21 -16.84
C ARG A 229 -16.75 3.57 -15.39
N ASN A 230 -15.51 3.31 -15.00
CA ASN A 230 -15.00 3.58 -13.65
C ASN A 230 -15.16 5.07 -13.29
N PRO A 231 -15.59 5.40 -12.04
CA PRO A 231 -15.59 6.78 -11.55
C PRO A 231 -14.21 7.44 -11.77
N GLN A 232 -14.19 8.60 -12.43
CA GLN A 232 -12.97 9.31 -12.86
C GLN A 232 -11.95 9.52 -11.71
N GLY A 233 -12.41 9.67 -10.46
CA GLY A 233 -11.55 9.82 -9.28
C GLY A 233 -10.66 8.62 -8.94
N ILE A 234 -10.99 7.40 -9.42
CA ILE A 234 -10.18 6.18 -9.20
C ILE A 234 -8.83 6.26 -9.90
N HIS A 235 -8.80 6.88 -11.08
CA HIS A 235 -7.59 6.98 -11.88
C HIS A 235 -6.64 8.04 -11.32
N ALA A 236 -7.18 9.15 -10.80
CA ALA A 236 -6.40 10.24 -10.25
C ALA A 236 -5.62 9.84 -8.97
N TRP A 237 -6.23 9.07 -8.05
CA TRP A 237 -5.50 8.54 -6.87
C TRP A 237 -4.31 7.64 -7.27
N ARG A 238 -4.49 6.81 -8.30
CA ARG A 238 -3.41 5.93 -8.81
C ARG A 238 -2.33 6.73 -9.52
N ALA A 239 -2.72 7.75 -10.27
CA ALA A 239 -1.80 8.62 -10.97
C ALA A 239 -0.96 9.43 -9.98
N LEU A 240 -1.56 10.00 -8.92
CA LEU A 240 -0.85 10.63 -7.81
C LEU A 240 0.16 9.69 -7.16
N ARG A 241 -0.25 8.45 -6.87
CA ARG A 241 0.64 7.44 -6.31
C ARG A 241 1.84 7.18 -7.21
N VAL A 242 1.61 7.05 -8.52
CA VAL A 242 2.66 6.84 -9.51
C VAL A 242 3.60 8.05 -9.55
N GLY A 243 3.08 9.27 -9.59
CA GLY A 243 3.90 10.49 -9.63
C GLY A 243 4.68 10.79 -8.36
N LEU A 244 4.12 10.49 -7.19
CA LEU A 244 4.73 10.84 -5.91
C LEU A 244 5.66 9.74 -5.35
N PHE A 245 5.32 8.46 -5.47
CA PHE A 245 6.02 7.46 -4.66
C PHE A 245 7.42 7.13 -5.18
N LEU A 246 7.52 6.60 -6.38
CA LEU A 246 8.82 6.22 -6.92
C LEU A 246 9.64 7.45 -7.37
N PRO A 247 9.05 8.44 -8.08
CA PRO A 247 9.80 9.59 -8.57
C PRO A 247 10.19 10.59 -7.48
N LEU A 248 9.34 10.86 -6.48
CA LEU A 248 9.64 11.82 -5.42
C LEU A 248 10.20 11.14 -4.15
N LEU A 249 9.63 10.01 -3.72
CA LEU A 249 10.05 9.33 -2.47
C LEU A 249 11.05 8.18 -2.69
N GLY A 250 11.45 7.91 -3.94
CA GLY A 250 12.45 6.89 -4.29
C GLY A 250 12.02 5.44 -4.02
N ARG A 251 10.76 5.19 -3.61
CA ARG A 251 10.27 3.86 -3.23
C ARG A 251 8.88 3.59 -3.79
N LYS A 252 8.63 2.36 -4.28
CA LYS A 252 7.32 1.96 -4.82
C LYS A 252 6.19 1.95 -3.78
N VAL A 253 6.53 1.68 -2.52
CA VAL A 253 5.64 1.76 -1.35
C VAL A 253 6.51 2.24 -0.18
N PRO A 254 6.61 3.56 0.03
CA PRO A 254 7.35 4.14 1.15
C PRO A 254 6.77 3.68 2.48
N ARG A 255 7.63 3.55 3.49
CA ARG A 255 7.20 3.34 4.89
C ARG A 255 6.95 4.67 5.58
N ASP A 256 7.88 5.60 5.38
CA ASP A 256 7.75 6.97 5.79
C ASP A 256 7.04 7.77 4.68
N LEU A 257 5.93 8.39 5.05
CA LEU A 257 5.10 9.23 4.19
C LEU A 257 5.11 10.69 4.64
N SER A 258 5.85 11.02 5.71
CA SER A 258 6.00 12.39 6.21
C SER A 258 6.48 13.41 5.15
N PRO A 259 7.28 13.05 4.12
CA PRO A 259 7.66 14.02 3.09
C PRO A 259 6.49 14.50 2.20
N LEU A 260 5.33 13.85 2.27
CA LEU A 260 4.11 14.31 1.58
C LEU A 260 3.34 15.38 2.38
N LYS A 261 3.65 15.55 3.68
CA LYS A 261 2.95 16.48 4.55
C LYS A 261 3.05 17.94 4.08
N PRO A 262 4.23 18.47 3.65
CA PRO A 262 4.32 19.82 3.11
C PRO A 262 3.45 20.05 1.87
N ILE A 263 3.36 19.04 0.99
CA ILE A 263 2.49 19.09 -0.20
C ILE A 263 1.03 19.25 0.24
N LEU A 264 0.59 18.42 1.19
CA LEU A 264 -0.80 18.43 1.67
C LEU A 264 -1.17 19.69 2.46
N LEU A 265 -0.20 20.35 3.08
CA LEU A 265 -0.38 21.61 3.79
C LEU A 265 -0.22 22.83 2.88
N GLY A 266 0.14 22.65 1.61
CA GLY A 266 0.34 23.74 0.65
C GLY A 266 1.65 24.51 0.81
N SER A 267 2.59 24.01 1.63
CA SER A 267 3.90 24.63 1.87
C SER A 267 5.02 24.03 1.00
N TRP A 268 4.67 23.28 -0.04
CA TRP A 268 5.64 22.66 -0.93
C TRP A 268 6.09 23.61 -2.05
N GLU A 269 7.38 23.95 -2.04
CA GLU A 269 8.03 24.88 -2.99
C GLU A 269 8.49 24.19 -4.29
N GLY A 270 7.95 23.00 -4.59
CA GLY A 270 8.40 22.18 -5.70
C GLY A 270 9.55 21.24 -5.35
N TRP A 271 10.06 20.53 -6.35
CA TRP A 271 11.24 19.68 -6.16
C TRP A 271 12.48 20.53 -5.93
N LYS A 272 13.06 20.46 -4.72
CA LYS A 272 14.36 21.07 -4.44
C LYS A 272 15.42 20.51 -5.40
N ARG A 273 16.17 21.41 -6.07
CA ARG A 273 17.35 21.08 -6.90
C ARG A 273 18.33 20.31 -6.02
N GLY A 274 18.44 18.99 -6.20
CA GLY A 274 19.27 18.10 -5.37
C GLY A 274 18.61 16.77 -5.00
N LEU A 275 17.29 16.65 -5.12
CA LEU A 275 16.57 15.37 -4.98
C LEU A 275 16.30 14.72 -6.34
N ASP A 276 17.28 14.73 -7.24
CA ASP A 276 17.22 13.78 -8.35
C ASP A 276 17.37 12.39 -7.74
N PRO A 277 16.40 11.48 -7.96
CA PRO A 277 16.56 10.12 -7.47
C PRO A 277 17.73 9.53 -8.24
N HIS A 278 18.90 9.47 -7.58
CA HIS A 278 20.06 8.82 -8.15
C HIS A 278 19.61 7.42 -8.57
N PRO A 279 19.78 7.02 -9.85
CA PRO A 279 19.17 5.79 -10.38
C PRO A 279 19.77 4.49 -9.81
N GLY A 280 20.64 4.60 -8.80
CA GLY A 280 21.43 3.54 -8.18
C GLY A 280 21.08 3.29 -6.71
N GLY A 281 19.80 3.14 -6.36
CA GLY A 281 19.40 2.54 -5.07
C GLY A 281 19.64 1.03 -5.06
N GLY A 282 20.90 0.61 -5.15
CA GLY A 282 21.34 -0.77 -4.94
C GLY A 282 21.33 -1.12 -3.46
N SER A 283 20.93 -2.34 -3.13
CA SER A 283 21.05 -2.92 -1.79
C SER A 283 22.42 -2.64 -1.19
N ALA A 284 22.45 -2.15 0.05
CA ALA A 284 23.60 -2.35 0.93
C ALA A 284 23.74 -3.86 1.19
N ALA A 285 24.48 -4.51 0.31
CA ALA A 285 25.25 -5.71 0.61
C ALA A 285 26.69 -5.26 0.44
N THR A 286 27.30 -4.76 1.52
CA THR A 286 28.74 -4.55 1.55
C THR A 286 29.40 -5.91 1.63
N ASP A 287 30.13 -6.21 0.56
CA ASP A 287 31.08 -7.31 0.43
C ASP A 287 32.07 -7.31 1.61
N ALA A 288 32.10 -8.43 2.33
CA ALA A 288 33.26 -8.82 3.10
C ALA A 288 34.31 -9.36 2.12
N HIS A 289 35.19 -8.48 1.65
CA HIS A 289 36.37 -8.90 0.91
C HIS A 289 37.40 -9.49 1.88
N LEU A 290 37.66 -10.78 1.65
CA LEU A 290 38.90 -11.50 1.92
C LEU A 290 40.13 -10.59 2.05
N ARG A 291 40.77 -10.58 3.22
CA ARG A 291 42.22 -10.40 3.34
C ARG A 291 42.84 -11.77 3.61
N VAL A 292 43.39 -12.37 2.56
CA VAL A 292 44.47 -13.34 2.67
C VAL A 292 45.73 -12.54 2.99
N GLY A 293 46.35 -12.84 4.13
CA GLY A 293 47.65 -12.34 4.52
C GLY A 293 48.46 -13.49 5.11
N VAL A 294 49.37 -14.01 4.30
CA VAL A 294 50.42 -14.96 4.68
C VAL A 294 51.65 -14.16 5.14
N GLY A 295 52.34 -14.62 6.18
CA GLY A 295 53.63 -14.08 6.66
C GLY A 295 53.74 -14.17 8.20
N SER A 296 54.26 -15.24 8.81
CA SER A 296 55.68 -15.65 8.95
C SER A 296 56.48 -14.82 9.97
N GLY A 297 56.77 -15.43 11.13
CA GLY A 297 58.06 -15.38 11.84
C GLY A 297 58.46 -14.12 12.61
N GLY A 298 58.83 -14.31 13.88
CA GLY A 298 59.55 -13.34 14.72
C GLY A 298 58.99 -13.26 16.12
#